data_AF-A0A3A8I8A4-F1
#
_entry.id   AF-A0A3A8I8A4-F1
#
_cell.length_a   1.000
_cell.length_b   1.000
_cell.length_c   1.000
_cell.angle_alpha   90.00
_cell.angle_beta   90.00
_cell.angle_gamma   90.00
#
_symmetry.space_group_name_H-M   'P 1'
#
loop_
_entity.id
_entity.type
_entity.pdbx_description
1 polymer ?
#
loop_
_entity_poly.entity_id
_entity_poly.type
_entity_poly.pdbx_seq_one_letter_code
_entity_poly.pdbx_strand_id
1 'polypeptide(L)'
;MRWMRMLGCCLTVMTLAACGSDDADGKQGRLALRDGQSLDLAQECGVDLPQCPQGLGCIAIKLEGKTQARCVNEATLCTELVSCSGGTECAILTSYPGQVVCSGKCTGSDCDGSVSSQP
;
A
#
# COMPACT_ATOMS: atom_id res chain seq x y z
N MET A 1 -21.99 -6.14 66.95
CA MET A 1 -20.59 -6.32 66.52
C MET A 1 -20.40 -5.56 65.21
N ARG A 2 -19.51 -4.55 65.21
CA ARG A 2 -19.10 -3.78 64.02
C ARG A 2 -17.91 -4.50 63.39
N TRP A 3 -17.98 -4.83 62.10
CA TRP A 3 -16.82 -5.05 61.24
C TRP A 3 -17.20 -4.64 59.81
N MET A 4 -16.80 -3.43 59.42
CA MET A 4 -15.58 -3.08 58.67
C MET A 4 -15.75 -3.28 57.17
N ARG A 5 -16.12 -2.17 56.52
CA ARG A 5 -15.90 -1.89 55.10
C ARG A 5 -14.40 -1.95 54.80
N MET A 6 -14.02 -2.65 53.75
CA MET A 6 -12.83 -2.35 52.96
C MET A 6 -13.20 -2.52 51.49
N LEU A 7 -13.09 -1.42 50.76
CA LEU A 7 -13.22 -1.35 49.30
C LEU A 7 -12.17 -2.25 48.65
N GLY A 8 -12.60 -3.12 47.74
CA GLY A 8 -11.72 -3.86 46.83
C GLY A 8 -12.13 -3.58 45.39
N CYS A 9 -11.60 -2.48 44.86
CA CYS A 9 -11.71 -2.09 43.45
C CYS A 9 -10.83 -3.04 42.62
N CYS A 10 -11.44 -4.01 41.91
CA CYS A 10 -10.76 -4.76 40.86
C CYS A 10 -11.56 -4.68 39.56
N LEU A 11 -11.46 -3.49 38.94
CA LEU A 11 -11.63 -3.30 37.51
C LEU A 11 -10.60 -4.17 36.76
N THR A 12 -11.00 -5.37 36.33
CA THR A 12 -10.26 -6.12 35.31
C THR A 12 -10.66 -5.56 33.95
N VAL A 13 -9.95 -4.51 33.53
CA VAL A 13 -9.93 -4.02 32.14
C VAL A 13 -8.67 -4.57 31.49
N MET A 14 -8.77 -4.84 30.19
CA MET A 14 -7.69 -5.16 29.23
C MET A 14 -7.30 -6.64 29.23
N THR A 15 -7.22 -7.32 28.08
CA THR A 15 -6.68 -6.84 26.80
C THR A 15 -7.49 -7.41 25.63
N LEU A 16 -8.11 -6.54 24.83
CA LEU A 16 -8.35 -6.88 23.44
C LEU A 16 -6.98 -7.21 22.83
N ALA A 17 -6.84 -8.41 22.29
CA ALA A 17 -5.78 -8.71 21.35
C ALA A 17 -6.03 -7.82 20.12
N ALA A 18 -5.52 -6.60 20.19
CA ALA A 18 -5.20 -5.84 19.01
C ALA A 18 -4.11 -6.66 18.31
N CYS A 19 -4.51 -7.42 17.30
CA CYS A 19 -3.64 -7.91 16.26
C CYS A 19 -3.19 -6.69 15.43
N GLY A 20 -2.50 -5.75 16.08
CA GLY A 20 -1.71 -4.73 15.43
C GLY A 20 -0.37 -5.39 15.17
N SER A 21 -0.16 -5.78 13.92
CA SER A 21 1.13 -6.30 13.47
C SER A 21 2.22 -5.36 13.92
N ASP A 22 3.09 -5.88 14.77
CA ASP A 22 4.29 -5.25 15.31
C ASP A 22 5.09 -4.61 14.16
N ASP A 23 5.25 -3.29 14.21
CA ASP A 23 6.10 -2.43 13.38
C ASP A 23 7.60 -2.78 13.57
N ALA A 24 8.02 -3.98 13.16
CA ALA A 24 9.40 -4.45 13.22
C ALA A 24 9.96 -4.95 11.88
N ASP A 25 9.22 -4.76 10.78
CA ASP A 25 9.76 -4.86 9.43
C ASP A 25 9.94 -3.45 8.89
N GLY A 26 11.17 -3.10 8.49
CA GLY A 26 11.48 -1.78 7.94
C GLY A 26 10.41 -1.30 6.95
N LYS A 27 10.10 -0.01 6.99
CA LYS A 27 9.06 0.60 6.16
C LYS A 27 9.23 0.15 4.70
N GLN A 28 8.15 -0.37 4.13
CA GLN A 28 8.10 -0.67 2.69
C GLN A 28 7.95 0.65 1.93
N GLY A 29 8.62 0.77 0.79
CA GLY A 29 8.48 1.94 -0.07
C GLY A 29 7.04 2.16 -0.52
N ARG A 30 6.68 3.41 -0.76
CA ARG A 30 5.36 3.80 -1.26
C ARG A 30 5.41 3.95 -2.78
N LEU A 31 4.33 3.55 -3.42
CA LEU A 31 4.08 3.84 -4.82
C LEU A 31 3.60 5.27 -4.98
N ALA A 32 4.18 5.96 -5.95
CA ALA A 32 3.72 7.25 -6.43
C ALA A 32 3.58 7.20 -7.96
N LEU A 33 2.72 8.07 -8.50
CA LEU A 33 2.72 8.33 -9.93
C LEU A 33 3.90 9.23 -10.27
N ARG A 34 4.50 9.01 -11.45
CA ARG A 34 5.49 9.92 -12.01
C ARG A 34 4.83 11.21 -12.48
N ASP A 35 5.61 12.27 -12.56
CA ASP A 35 5.11 13.58 -12.99
C ASP A 35 4.42 13.51 -14.36
N GLY A 36 3.23 14.11 -14.43
CA GLY A 36 2.40 14.12 -15.65
C GLY A 36 1.65 12.81 -15.93
N GLN A 37 1.81 11.78 -15.12
CA GLN A 37 1.05 10.53 -15.24
C GLN A 37 -0.24 10.60 -14.42
N SER A 38 -1.31 9.99 -14.95
CA SER A 38 -2.59 9.82 -14.26
C SER A 38 -3.21 8.48 -14.61
N LEU A 39 -3.97 7.93 -13.66
CA LEU A 39 -4.79 6.73 -13.81
C LEU A 39 -6.26 7.03 -14.07
N ASP A 40 -6.65 8.31 -14.11
CA ASP A 40 -8.07 8.72 -14.21
C ASP A 40 -8.69 8.36 -15.56
N LEU A 41 -7.87 8.30 -16.61
CA LEU A 41 -8.27 7.92 -17.96
C LEU A 41 -8.13 6.42 -18.22
N ALA A 42 -7.48 5.68 -17.32
CA ALA A 42 -7.31 4.24 -17.47
C ALA A 42 -8.63 3.53 -17.12
N GLN A 43 -9.03 2.57 -17.95
CA GLN A 43 -10.24 1.79 -17.73
C GLN A 43 -10.13 1.04 -16.39
N GLU A 44 -11.22 1.04 -15.60
CA GLU A 44 -11.32 0.19 -14.42
C GLU A 44 -11.39 -1.29 -14.82
N CYS A 45 -10.79 -2.15 -14.01
CA CYS A 45 -10.76 -3.58 -14.28
C CYS A 45 -10.94 -4.38 -12.98
N GLY A 46 -11.36 -5.63 -13.12
CA GLY A 46 -11.68 -6.50 -11.99
C GLY A 46 -12.49 -7.70 -12.45
N VAL A 47 -12.75 -8.62 -11.53
CA VAL A 47 -13.44 -9.90 -11.82
C VAL A 47 -14.82 -9.68 -12.45
N ASP A 48 -15.55 -8.67 -11.99
CA ASP A 48 -16.91 -8.35 -12.45
C ASP A 48 -16.95 -7.23 -13.50
N LEU A 49 -15.78 -6.81 -14.03
CA LEU A 49 -15.65 -5.71 -14.98
C LEU A 49 -15.20 -6.21 -16.36
N PRO A 50 -15.38 -5.39 -17.42
CA PRO A 50 -14.86 -5.73 -18.74
C PRO A 50 -13.36 -6.04 -18.72
N GLN A 51 -12.95 -7.01 -19.54
CA GLN A 51 -11.54 -7.33 -19.70
C GLN A 51 -10.76 -6.13 -20.26
N CYS A 52 -9.48 -6.06 -19.90
CA CYS A 52 -8.61 -5.03 -20.43
C CYS A 52 -8.41 -5.20 -21.95
N PRO A 53 -8.29 -4.09 -22.70
CA PRO A 53 -7.90 -4.11 -24.10
C PRO A 53 -6.59 -4.88 -24.34
N GLN A 54 -6.39 -5.37 -25.57
CA GLN A 54 -5.18 -6.10 -25.92
C GLN A 54 -3.91 -5.29 -25.62
N GLY A 55 -2.92 -5.95 -25.02
CA GLY A 55 -1.66 -5.33 -24.60
C GLY A 55 -1.71 -4.61 -23.25
N LEU A 56 -2.86 -4.59 -22.57
CA LEU A 56 -3.01 -4.06 -21.21
C LEU A 56 -3.34 -5.18 -20.21
N GLY A 57 -2.74 -5.08 -19.04
CA GLY A 57 -3.00 -5.95 -17.89
C GLY A 57 -3.88 -5.27 -16.86
N CYS A 58 -4.64 -6.06 -16.10
CA CYS A 58 -5.42 -5.54 -14.99
C CYS A 58 -4.57 -5.51 -13.73
N ILE A 59 -4.15 -4.30 -13.31
CA ILE A 59 -3.23 -4.13 -12.18
C ILE A 59 -3.88 -3.26 -11.10
N ALA A 60 -3.86 -3.76 -9.87
CA ALA A 60 -4.16 -3.04 -8.65
C ALA A 60 -2.94 -2.22 -8.20
N ILE A 61 -3.17 -0.92 -8.04
CA ILE A 61 -2.16 0.08 -7.70
C ILE A 61 -2.63 0.79 -6.43
N LYS A 62 -1.79 0.78 -5.38
CA LYS A 62 -2.08 1.47 -4.12
C LYS A 62 -1.36 2.81 -4.07
N LEU A 63 -2.09 3.90 -4.32
CA LEU A 63 -1.60 5.28 -4.27
C LEU A 63 -2.22 6.00 -3.08
N GLU A 64 -1.41 6.66 -2.26
CA GLU A 64 -1.88 7.46 -1.11
C GLU A 64 -2.85 6.68 -0.18
N GLY A 65 -2.65 5.37 -0.05
CA GLY A 65 -3.49 4.50 0.77
C GLY A 65 -4.77 3.99 0.09
N LYS A 66 -5.11 4.48 -1.11
CA LYS A 66 -6.25 3.98 -1.91
C LYS A 66 -5.77 2.98 -2.95
N THR A 67 -6.45 1.83 -3.01
CA THR A 67 -6.17 0.81 -4.03
C THR A 67 -7.15 0.98 -5.18
N GLN A 68 -6.63 1.06 -6.40
CA GLN A 68 -7.42 1.13 -7.62
C GLN A 68 -6.91 0.13 -8.64
N ALA A 69 -7.81 -0.65 -9.23
CA ALA A 69 -7.49 -1.60 -10.29
C ALA A 69 -7.76 -0.96 -11.65
N ARG A 70 -6.73 -0.91 -12.50
CA ARG A 70 -6.76 -0.21 -13.78
C ARG A 70 -6.09 -1.05 -14.87
N CYS A 71 -6.60 -0.92 -16.08
CA CYS A 71 -5.96 -1.46 -17.27
C CYS A 71 -4.73 -0.62 -17.61
N VAL A 72 -3.55 -1.19 -17.46
CA VAL A 72 -2.27 -0.50 -17.68
C VAL A 72 -1.32 -1.38 -18.49
N ASN A 73 -0.34 -0.75 -19.13
CA ASN A 73 0.71 -1.49 -19.82
C ASN A 73 1.74 -1.97 -18.79
N GLU A 74 1.78 -3.26 -18.51
CA GLU A 74 2.70 -3.86 -17.54
C GLU A 74 4.18 -3.62 -17.90
N ALA A 75 4.50 -3.52 -19.21
CA ALA A 75 5.87 -3.31 -19.66
C ALA A 75 6.40 -1.90 -19.36
N THR A 76 5.52 -0.89 -19.28
CA THR A 76 5.90 0.49 -18.98
C THR A 76 5.48 0.94 -17.58
N LEU A 77 4.77 0.08 -16.83
CA LEU A 77 4.25 0.39 -15.51
C LEU A 77 5.34 0.89 -14.55
N CYS A 78 6.41 0.11 -14.37
CA CYS A 78 7.48 0.43 -13.42
C CYS A 78 8.46 1.51 -13.92
N THR A 79 8.54 1.75 -15.23
CA THR A 79 9.51 2.67 -15.82
C THR A 79 8.91 4.05 -16.10
N GLU A 80 7.65 4.11 -16.52
CA GLU A 80 7.01 5.33 -17.02
C GLU A 80 5.82 5.78 -16.18
N LEU A 81 5.05 4.86 -15.58
CA LEU A 81 3.82 5.21 -14.88
C LEU A 81 4.02 5.47 -13.39
N VAL A 82 4.65 4.52 -12.69
CA VAL A 82 4.86 4.56 -11.25
C VAL A 82 6.33 4.66 -10.87
N SER A 83 6.57 5.14 -9.67
CA SER A 83 7.88 5.17 -9.03
C SER A 83 7.75 4.71 -7.58
N CYS A 84 8.86 4.20 -7.05
CA CYS A 84 8.95 3.71 -5.68
C CYS A 84 9.82 4.65 -4.85
N SER A 85 9.36 4.98 -3.64
CA SER A 85 10.11 5.83 -2.71
C SER A 85 11.24 5.07 -2.02
N GLY A 86 12.18 5.81 -1.41
CA GLY A 86 13.20 5.25 -0.53
C GLY A 86 14.17 4.28 -1.19
N GLY A 87 14.41 4.38 -2.49
CA GLY A 87 15.31 3.50 -3.23
C GLY A 87 14.82 2.06 -3.36
N THR A 88 13.54 1.81 -3.10
CA THR A 88 12.92 0.50 -3.29
C THR A 88 12.64 0.23 -4.75
N GLU A 89 12.61 -1.05 -5.12
CA GLU A 89 12.42 -1.49 -6.51
C GLU A 89 10.95 -1.72 -6.82
N CYS A 90 10.52 -1.38 -8.03
CA CYS A 90 9.16 -1.69 -8.47
C CYS A 90 9.07 -3.17 -8.86
N ALA A 91 8.11 -3.89 -8.29
CA ALA A 91 7.84 -5.29 -8.59
C ALA A 91 6.35 -5.48 -8.90
N ILE A 92 6.07 -6.37 -9.86
CA ILE A 92 4.70 -6.77 -10.22
C ILE A 92 4.49 -8.19 -9.71
N LEU A 93 3.51 -8.36 -8.81
CA LEU A 93 3.08 -9.64 -8.29
C LEU A 93 2.04 -10.26 -9.22
N THR A 94 2.35 -11.46 -9.69
CA THR A 94 1.52 -12.25 -10.61
C THR A 94 0.27 -12.77 -9.88
N SER A 95 -0.82 -12.01 -9.97
CA SER A 95 -2.14 -12.32 -9.42
C SER A 95 -3.24 -11.73 -10.33
N TYR A 96 -4.52 -11.90 -9.98
CA TYR A 96 -5.61 -11.23 -10.68
C TYR A 96 -6.57 -10.51 -9.69
N PRO A 97 -6.69 -9.17 -9.75
CA PRO A 97 -5.82 -8.27 -10.50
C PRO A 97 -4.36 -8.42 -10.08
N GLY A 98 -3.42 -8.23 -11.01
CA GLY A 98 -2.00 -8.20 -10.68
C GLY A 98 -1.74 -7.06 -9.69
N GLN A 99 -0.66 -7.10 -8.92
CA GLN A 99 -0.39 -6.04 -7.94
C GLN A 99 0.98 -5.46 -8.18
N VAL A 100 1.05 -4.14 -8.32
CA VAL A 100 2.34 -3.46 -8.29
C VAL A 100 2.66 -3.09 -6.84
N VAL A 101 3.90 -3.37 -6.44
CA VAL A 101 4.42 -3.10 -5.09
C VAL A 101 5.83 -2.55 -5.19
N CYS A 102 6.23 -1.81 -4.17
CA CYS A 102 7.64 -1.48 -3.98
C CYS A 102 8.30 -2.55 -3.11
N SER A 103 9.27 -3.27 -3.65
CA SER A 103 10.04 -4.30 -2.96
C SER A 103 11.35 -3.74 -2.41
N GLY A 104 11.75 -4.24 -1.25
CA GLY A 104 12.93 -3.77 -0.52
C GLY A 104 12.55 -3.06 0.78
N LYS A 105 13.56 -2.73 1.58
CA LYS A 105 13.41 -2.00 2.84
C LYS A 105 14.01 -0.61 2.66
N CYS A 106 13.26 0.42 3.03
CA CYS A 106 13.81 1.76 3.17
C CYS A 106 13.91 2.12 4.66
N THR A 107 14.88 2.96 5.01
CA THR A 107 15.14 3.37 6.39
C THR A 107 14.81 4.84 6.57
N GLY A 108 14.04 5.19 7.60
CA GLY A 108 13.83 6.59 7.99
C GLY A 108 12.87 7.38 7.08
N SER A 109 13.24 8.62 6.77
CA SER A 109 12.43 9.61 6.03
C SER A 109 12.30 9.30 4.54
N ASP A 110 13.18 8.49 3.98
CA ASP A 110 13.27 8.25 2.54
C ASP A 110 12.06 7.45 2.01
N CYS A 111 11.40 6.69 2.89
CA CYS A 111 10.16 5.97 2.61
C CYS A 111 8.95 6.90 2.39
N ASP A 112 8.98 8.06 3.03
CA ASP A 112 7.91 9.06 2.99
C ASP A 112 8.26 10.21 2.01
N GLY A 113 9.43 10.15 1.37
CA GLY A 113 9.87 11.12 0.37
C GLY A 113 9.09 10.96 -0.95
N SER A 114 8.49 12.05 -1.41
CA SER A 114 7.98 12.17 -2.77
C SER A 114 9.14 12.05 -3.75
N VAL A 115 8.99 11.22 -4.78
CA VAL A 115 10.01 10.99 -5.81
C VAL A 115 10.04 12.21 -6.75
N SER A 116 10.62 13.32 -6.27
CA SER A 116 10.98 14.46 -7.10
C SER A 116 12.40 14.23 -7.61
N SER A 117 12.53 14.02 -8.92
CA SER A 117 13.82 14.09 -9.61
C SER A 117 13.75 15.24 -10.60
N GLN A 118 13.83 16.48 -10.09
CA GLN A 118 14.16 17.61 -10.94
C GLN A 118 15.58 17.42 -11.52
N PRO A 119 15.77 17.58 -12.83
CA PRO A 119 17.09 17.72 -13.42
C PRO A 119 17.76 19.04 -13.02
#